data_AF-A0A3C0VFK5-F1
#
_entry.id   AF-A0A3C0VFK5-F1
#
_cell.length_a   1.000
_cell.length_b   1.000
_cell.length_c   1.000
_cell.angle_alpha   90.00
_cell.angle_beta   90.00
_cell.angle_gamma   90.00
#
_symmetry.space_group_name_H-M   'P 1'
#
loop_
_entity.id
_entity.type
_entity.pdbx_description
1 polymer ?
#
loop_
_entity_poly.entity_id
_entity_poly.type
_entity_poly.pdbx_seq_one_letter_code
_entity_poly.pdbx_strand_id
1 'polypeptide(L)'
;MSSGARSGSTASPTRSPRSSESRARSPPGRSTSRRGARSSMTEPEHPQPVKLVVAALWREAEALDAARGRMAAAWGPIDFEGPDRPFDATDYYEPEMGAGLVRRLLSFERLIAPEEIAAAKLRACEIERELARGAARRVNLDAGYLDLNKLVLASLKRGPQKIHLGGGVWADIVCLYRKGGFLAFEWTFADFKDGRYDGDLLRIRERYKAALRGQSA
;
A
#
# COMPACT_ATOMS: atom_id res chain seq x y z
N MET A 1 27.13 -38.16 -47.93
CA MET A 1 26.86 -38.90 -49.19
C MET A 1 25.47 -39.52 -49.09
N SER A 2 24.87 -39.94 -50.22
CA SER A 2 23.42 -40.12 -50.43
C SER A 2 22.65 -38.79 -50.36
N SER A 3 21.88 -38.30 -51.35
CA SER A 3 20.97 -38.89 -52.38
C SER A 3 19.51 -38.91 -51.90
N GLY A 4 18.51 -38.49 -52.70
CA GLY A 4 18.57 -38.12 -54.13
C GLY A 4 17.36 -37.29 -54.61
N ALA A 5 17.14 -37.23 -55.93
CA ALA A 5 16.20 -36.30 -56.58
C ALA A 5 15.30 -36.97 -57.64
N ARG A 6 14.16 -36.33 -57.95
CA ARG A 6 13.20 -36.47 -59.08
C ARG A 6 12.13 -35.36 -58.89
N SER A 7 11.54 -34.62 -59.85
CA SER A 7 11.22 -34.74 -61.30
C SER A 7 10.19 -35.81 -61.67
N GLY A 8 9.10 -35.53 -62.41
CA GLY A 8 8.56 -34.25 -62.94
C GLY A 8 7.49 -34.46 -64.03
N SER A 9 6.89 -33.39 -64.58
CA SER A 9 5.88 -33.38 -65.68
C SER A 9 4.48 -33.91 -65.30
N THR A 10 3.36 -33.56 -65.96
CA THR A 10 3.07 -32.77 -67.21
C THR A 10 2.26 -31.47 -66.86
N ALA A 11 1.43 -30.75 -67.66
CA ALA A 11 0.82 -30.89 -69.00
C ALA A 11 0.46 -29.52 -69.65
N SER A 12 -0.51 -29.49 -70.60
CA SER A 12 -1.06 -28.34 -71.35
C SER A 12 -2.49 -28.72 -71.87
N PRO A 13 -3.29 -27.94 -72.67
CA PRO A 13 -3.08 -26.66 -73.40
C PRO A 13 -4.18 -25.58 -73.05
N THR A 14 -4.48 -24.47 -73.76
CA THR A 14 -4.36 -24.05 -75.19
C THR A 14 -4.52 -22.50 -75.37
N ARG A 15 -4.06 -21.92 -76.51
CA ARG A 15 -4.52 -20.72 -77.30
C ARG A 15 -5.40 -19.61 -76.65
N SER A 16 -5.35 -18.30 -77.00
CA SER A 16 -4.54 -17.44 -77.89
C SER A 16 -4.94 -15.94 -77.69
N PRO A 17 -4.26 -14.92 -78.29
CA PRO A 17 -4.25 -13.54 -77.75
C PRO A 17 -5.06 -12.46 -78.50
N ARG A 18 -5.34 -11.32 -77.79
CA ARG A 18 -5.38 -9.89 -78.24
C ARG A 18 -5.74 -8.99 -77.02
N SER A 19 -4.99 -7.93 -76.70
CA SER A 19 -5.19 -6.49 -77.05
C SER A 19 -6.63 -5.95 -76.87
N SER A 20 -6.90 -4.78 -76.28
CA SER A 20 -6.05 -3.73 -75.64
C SER A 20 -6.95 -2.68 -74.96
N GLU A 21 -6.40 -1.92 -74.00
CA GLU A 21 -6.81 -0.60 -73.47
C GLU A 21 -8.28 -0.08 -73.58
N SER A 22 -8.82 0.41 -72.45
CA SER A 22 -9.21 1.85 -72.26
C SER A 22 -10.36 2.08 -71.27
N ARG A 23 -10.08 2.90 -70.23
CA ARG A 23 -11.02 3.80 -69.50
C ARG A 23 -12.36 3.24 -68.98
N ALA A 24 -12.31 2.58 -67.82
CA ALA A 24 -13.42 2.61 -66.85
C ALA A 24 -13.27 3.80 -65.88
N ARG A 25 -14.41 4.35 -65.41
CA ARG A 25 -14.52 5.63 -64.68
C ARG A 25 -13.92 5.61 -63.27
N SER A 26 -13.26 6.70 -62.87
CA SER A 26 -12.89 6.94 -61.46
C SER A 26 -14.15 7.11 -60.58
N PRO A 27 -14.25 6.44 -59.42
CA PRO A 27 -15.27 6.75 -58.42
C PRO A 27 -14.95 8.06 -57.66
N PRO A 28 -15.96 8.75 -57.10
CA PRO A 28 -15.75 9.97 -56.32
C PRO A 28 -14.96 9.70 -55.03
N GLY A 29 -14.27 10.73 -54.54
CA GLY A 29 -13.33 10.61 -53.42
C GLY A 29 -13.98 10.07 -52.14
N ARG A 30 -13.37 9.03 -51.55
CA ARG A 30 -13.69 8.64 -50.17
C ARG A 30 -13.35 9.81 -49.25
N SER A 31 -14.37 10.31 -48.54
CA SER A 31 -14.20 11.24 -47.43
C SER A 31 -13.08 10.76 -46.50
N THR A 32 -12.07 11.60 -46.30
CA THR A 32 -11.01 11.38 -45.31
C THR A 32 -11.61 11.57 -43.93
N SER A 33 -12.29 10.52 -43.45
CA SER A 33 -12.68 10.37 -42.05
C SER A 33 -11.45 10.67 -41.20
N ARG A 34 -11.46 11.83 -40.54
CA ARG A 34 -10.44 12.20 -39.59
C ARG A 34 -10.41 11.09 -38.56
N ARG A 35 -9.31 10.34 -38.48
CA ARG A 35 -9.02 9.52 -37.30
C ARG A 35 -8.92 10.49 -36.13
N GLY A 36 -10.03 10.65 -35.40
CA GLY A 36 -10.05 11.44 -34.19
C GLY A 36 -8.98 10.91 -33.27
N ALA A 37 -7.97 11.74 -32.98
CA ALA A 37 -6.96 11.40 -32.01
C ALA A 37 -7.68 11.22 -30.67
N ARG A 38 -7.85 9.97 -30.22
CA ARG A 38 -8.37 9.68 -28.90
C ARG A 38 -7.32 10.10 -27.88
N SER A 39 -7.38 11.37 -27.51
CA SER A 39 -6.73 11.91 -26.31
C SER A 39 -7.43 11.31 -25.09
N SER A 40 -7.14 10.04 -24.80
CA SER A 40 -7.49 9.42 -23.53
C SER A 40 -6.60 10.04 -22.45
N MET A 41 -7.03 11.19 -21.94
CA MET A 41 -6.49 11.72 -20.69
C MET A 41 -6.73 10.68 -19.59
N THR A 42 -5.72 10.41 -18.77
CA THR A 42 -5.84 9.48 -17.65
C THR A 42 -6.78 10.07 -16.61
N GLU A 43 -7.86 9.35 -16.29
CA GLU A 43 -8.76 9.72 -15.20
C GLU A 43 -8.16 9.32 -13.84
N PRO A 44 -8.48 10.02 -12.73
CA PRO A 44 -8.01 9.65 -11.41
C PRO A 44 -8.53 8.28 -10.96
N GLU A 45 -7.64 7.40 -10.50
CA GLU A 45 -8.02 6.14 -9.85
C GLU A 45 -8.40 6.40 -8.38
N HIS A 46 -9.56 5.92 -7.95
CA HIS A 46 -9.94 5.96 -6.53
C HIS A 46 -9.14 4.91 -5.74
N PRO A 47 -8.49 5.28 -4.62
CA PRO A 47 -7.68 4.35 -3.87
C PRO A 47 -8.52 3.26 -3.20
N GLN A 48 -7.95 2.06 -3.13
CA GLN A 48 -8.50 0.98 -2.31
C GLN A 48 -8.44 1.38 -0.81
N PRO A 49 -9.45 1.02 0.00
CA PRO A 49 -9.40 1.24 1.44
C PRO A 49 -8.31 0.37 2.06
N VAL A 50 -7.63 0.87 3.09
CA VAL A 50 -6.41 0.30 3.67
C VAL A 50 -6.62 -0.16 5.12
N LYS A 51 -5.75 -1.06 5.59
CA LYS A 51 -5.82 -1.59 6.96
C LYS A 51 -5.21 -0.59 7.93
N LEU A 52 -6.00 -0.04 8.86
CA LEU A 52 -5.47 0.78 9.94
C LEU A 52 -4.59 -0.10 10.86
N VAL A 53 -3.39 0.40 11.16
CA VAL A 53 -2.38 -0.23 12.02
C VAL A 53 -1.93 0.77 13.07
N VAL A 54 -1.65 0.32 14.29
CA VAL A 54 -1.01 1.13 15.33
C VAL A 54 0.20 0.39 15.89
N ALA A 55 1.37 1.02 15.87
CA ALA A 55 2.49 0.63 16.70
C ALA A 55 2.33 1.27 18.08
N ALA A 56 1.75 0.52 19.02
CA ALA A 56 1.55 0.96 20.40
C ALA A 56 2.83 0.68 21.21
N LEU A 57 3.28 1.65 21.99
CA LEU A 57 4.47 1.61 22.85
C LEU A 57 4.09 2.09 24.26
N TRP A 58 4.44 1.36 25.31
CA TRP A 58 4.08 1.69 26.69
C TRP A 58 5.07 1.07 27.70
N ARG A 59 4.85 1.39 28.98
CA ARG A 59 5.57 0.80 30.12
C ARG A 59 4.65 -0.03 31.02
N GLU A 60 3.47 0.51 31.31
CA GLU A 60 2.48 -0.05 32.24
C GLU A 60 1.32 -0.68 31.46
N ALA A 61 0.94 -1.92 31.79
CA ALA A 61 -0.09 -2.65 31.03
C ALA A 61 -1.46 -1.93 31.08
N GLU A 62 -1.77 -1.26 32.19
CA GLU A 62 -2.99 -0.46 32.36
C GLU A 62 -3.01 0.78 31.46
N ALA A 63 -1.85 1.22 30.93
CA ALA A 63 -1.79 2.26 29.89
C ALA A 63 -2.19 1.69 28.52
N LEU A 64 -1.73 0.48 28.19
CA LEU A 64 -2.18 -0.22 26.98
C LEU A 64 -3.67 -0.49 27.02
N ASP A 65 -4.20 -1.09 28.09
CA ASP A 65 -5.62 -1.51 28.11
C ASP A 65 -6.57 -0.31 28.08
N ALA A 66 -6.24 0.77 28.78
CA ALA A 66 -6.97 2.04 28.70
C ALA A 66 -6.88 2.69 27.31
N ALA A 67 -5.82 2.43 26.54
CA ALA A 67 -5.70 2.82 25.14
C ALA A 67 -6.46 1.89 24.20
N ARG A 68 -6.39 0.55 24.37
CA ARG A 68 -7.12 -0.45 23.55
C ARG A 68 -8.61 -0.17 23.53
N GLY A 69 -9.22 0.12 24.68
CA GLY A 69 -10.63 0.52 24.76
C GLY A 69 -10.95 1.81 23.98
N ARG A 70 -10.08 2.81 24.03
CA ARG A 70 -10.25 4.09 23.31
C ARG A 70 -10.03 3.97 21.80
N MET A 71 -9.04 3.18 21.39
CA MET A 71 -8.78 2.89 19.99
C MET A 71 -9.92 2.07 19.37
N ALA A 72 -10.45 1.09 20.12
CA ALA A 72 -11.62 0.32 19.69
C ALA A 72 -12.87 1.19 19.55
N ALA A 73 -13.12 2.10 20.49
CA ALA A 73 -14.21 3.07 20.40
C ALA A 73 -14.03 4.09 19.26
N ALA A 74 -12.80 4.46 18.91
CA ALA A 74 -12.51 5.44 17.86
C ALA A 74 -12.55 4.85 16.44
N TRP A 75 -12.18 3.58 16.26
CA TRP A 75 -11.92 3.01 14.93
C TRP A 75 -12.62 1.69 14.62
N GLY A 76 -13.26 1.04 15.62
CA GLY A 76 -13.88 -0.28 15.50
C GLY A 76 -13.06 -1.39 16.16
N PRO A 77 -13.50 -2.66 16.12
CA PRO A 77 -12.84 -3.76 16.81
C PRO A 77 -11.36 -3.92 16.41
N ILE A 78 -10.52 -4.27 17.39
CA ILE A 78 -9.14 -4.71 17.15
C ILE A 78 -9.21 -6.15 16.63
N ASP A 79 -8.71 -6.39 15.41
CA ASP A 79 -8.74 -7.73 14.78
C ASP A 79 -7.39 -8.45 14.84
N PHE A 80 -6.30 -7.74 15.10
CA PHE A 80 -4.98 -8.32 15.31
C PHE A 80 -4.28 -7.67 16.50
N GLU A 81 -3.66 -8.51 17.33
CA GLU A 81 -2.70 -8.10 18.35
C GLU A 81 -1.44 -8.98 18.23
N GLY A 82 -0.28 -8.34 18.12
CA GLY A 82 1.02 -9.02 18.15
C GLY A 82 1.44 -9.44 19.55
N PRO A 83 2.56 -10.19 19.69
CA PRO A 83 3.23 -10.34 20.97
C PRO A 83 3.94 -9.02 21.36
N ASP A 84 4.10 -8.81 22.66
CA ASP A 84 4.91 -7.72 23.19
C ASP A 84 6.39 -7.96 22.92
N ARG A 85 7.08 -6.90 22.52
CA ARG A 85 8.53 -6.93 22.25
C ARG A 85 9.19 -5.77 22.99
N PRO A 86 10.44 -5.91 23.45
CA PRO A 86 11.21 -4.78 23.95
C PRO A 86 11.26 -3.64 22.92
N PHE A 87 11.29 -2.40 23.41
CA PHE A 87 11.68 -1.24 22.64
C PHE A 87 13.05 -0.77 23.17
N ASP A 88 14.08 -1.44 22.67
CA ASP A 88 15.47 -1.42 23.15
C ASP A 88 16.45 -0.78 22.15
N ALA A 89 15.98 -0.40 20.96
CA ALA A 89 16.79 0.18 19.90
C ALA A 89 17.05 1.69 20.04
N THR A 90 16.41 2.36 21.01
CA THR A 90 16.70 3.76 21.40
C THR A 90 16.05 4.10 22.75
N ASP A 91 16.75 4.92 23.52
CA ASP A 91 16.35 5.59 24.77
C ASP A 91 15.41 6.80 24.58
N TYR A 92 15.06 7.19 23.35
CA TYR A 92 14.37 8.46 23.04
C TYR A 92 13.12 8.77 23.90
N TYR A 93 12.36 7.74 24.32
CA TYR A 93 11.15 7.90 25.15
C TYR A 93 11.41 7.74 26.65
N GLU A 94 12.57 7.26 27.07
CA GLU A 94 12.89 6.96 28.48
C GLU A 94 12.79 8.19 29.42
N PRO A 95 13.23 9.41 29.03
CA PRO A 95 13.08 10.61 29.86
C PRO A 95 11.62 11.04 30.11
N GLU A 96 10.66 10.56 29.31
CA GLU A 96 9.23 10.90 29.44
C GLU A 96 8.41 9.74 30.01
N MET A 97 8.71 8.50 29.60
CA MET A 97 7.92 7.31 29.88
C MET A 97 8.58 6.33 30.88
N GLY A 98 9.86 6.54 31.20
CA GLY A 98 10.69 5.63 31.98
C GLY A 98 11.23 4.44 31.18
N ALA A 99 12.22 3.75 31.78
CA ALA A 99 12.90 2.62 31.18
C ALA A 99 12.02 1.35 31.10
N GLY A 100 12.43 0.40 30.25
CA GLY A 100 11.78 -0.91 30.11
C GLY A 100 10.52 -0.90 29.24
N LEU A 101 10.51 -0.06 28.20
CA LEU A 101 9.37 0.08 27.29
C LEU A 101 9.19 -1.18 26.41
N VAL A 102 7.92 -1.48 26.11
CA VAL A 102 7.53 -2.55 25.19
C VAL A 102 6.59 -2.04 24.11
N ARG A 103 6.67 -2.65 22.92
CA ARG A 103 5.91 -2.29 21.72
C ARG A 103 5.18 -3.49 21.14
N ARG A 104 3.96 -3.26 20.64
CA ARG A 104 3.09 -4.23 19.95
C ARG A 104 2.46 -3.60 18.73
N LEU A 105 2.27 -4.39 17.68
CA LEU A 105 1.46 -3.99 16.53
C LEU A 105 0.00 -4.43 16.73
N LEU A 106 -0.91 -3.49 16.46
CA LEU A 106 -2.36 -3.67 16.50
C LEU A 106 -2.93 -3.40 15.10
N SER A 107 -3.98 -4.12 14.68
CA SER A 107 -4.82 -3.69 13.53
C SER A 107 -6.30 -3.78 13.82
N PHE A 108 -7.08 -3.04 13.05
CA PHE A 108 -8.51 -2.85 13.26
C PHE A 108 -9.32 -3.50 12.15
N GLU A 109 -10.49 -4.04 12.48
CA GLU A 109 -11.39 -4.72 11.54
C GLU A 109 -11.80 -3.79 10.40
N ARG A 110 -12.23 -2.57 10.74
CA ARG A 110 -12.61 -1.51 9.79
C ARG A 110 -11.42 -1.11 8.92
N LEU A 111 -11.57 -1.22 7.61
CA LEU A 111 -10.69 -0.57 6.65
C LEU A 111 -11.05 0.92 6.53
N ILE A 112 -10.05 1.76 6.29
CA ILE A 112 -10.19 3.22 6.17
C ILE A 112 -9.81 3.70 4.78
N ALA A 113 -10.31 4.86 4.35
CA ALA A 113 -9.70 5.55 3.21
C ALA A 113 -8.27 6.00 3.57
N PRO A 114 -7.25 5.91 2.68
CA PRO A 114 -5.89 6.36 3.00
C PRO A 114 -5.81 7.80 3.52
N GLU A 115 -6.73 8.67 3.08
CA GLU A 115 -6.89 10.06 3.48
C GLU A 115 -7.29 10.22 4.96
N GLU A 116 -8.00 9.25 5.56
CA GLU A 116 -8.35 9.26 6.99
C GLU A 116 -7.10 9.21 7.90
N ILE A 117 -5.92 8.83 7.39
CA ILE A 117 -4.75 8.60 8.25
C ILE A 117 -4.26 9.86 8.98
N ALA A 118 -4.48 11.04 8.40
CA ALA A 118 -4.17 12.31 9.08
C ALA A 118 -5.06 12.49 10.31
N ALA A 119 -6.37 12.27 10.18
CA ALA A 119 -7.31 12.31 11.30
C ALA A 119 -7.03 11.19 12.31
N ALA A 120 -6.66 9.99 11.85
CA ALA A 120 -6.32 8.86 12.72
C ALA A 120 -5.10 9.16 13.62
N LYS A 121 -4.02 9.79 13.11
CA LYS A 121 -2.88 10.17 13.97
C LYS A 121 -3.21 11.32 14.90
N LEU A 122 -4.05 12.28 14.50
CA LEU A 122 -4.53 13.33 15.40
C LEU A 122 -5.36 12.73 16.56
N ARG A 123 -6.29 11.81 16.26
CA ARG A 123 -7.06 11.07 17.26
C ARG A 123 -6.17 10.18 18.15
N ALA A 124 -5.14 9.55 17.59
CA ALA A 124 -4.16 8.80 18.38
C ALA A 124 -3.44 9.71 19.39
N CYS A 125 -3.01 10.90 18.97
CA CYS A 125 -2.41 11.89 19.87
C CYS A 125 -3.39 12.53 20.86
N GLU A 126 -4.70 12.50 20.61
CA GLU A 126 -5.71 12.81 21.64
C GLU A 126 -5.79 11.71 22.69
N ILE A 127 -5.86 10.43 22.30
CA ILE A 127 -5.85 9.28 23.22
C ILE A 127 -4.58 9.29 24.08
N GLU A 128 -3.43 9.65 23.52
CA GLU A 128 -2.17 9.83 24.25
C GLU A 128 -2.28 10.92 25.35
N ARG A 129 -2.99 12.02 25.07
CA ARG A 129 -3.24 13.12 26.04
C ARG A 129 -4.30 12.77 27.09
N GLU A 130 -5.38 12.10 26.69
CA GLU A 130 -6.42 11.58 27.60
C GLU A 130 -5.87 10.60 28.66
N LEU A 131 -4.73 9.96 28.36
CA LEU A 131 -4.07 8.97 29.21
C LEU A 131 -2.78 9.47 29.87
N ALA A 132 -2.42 10.74 29.68
CA ALA A 132 -1.21 11.33 30.25
C ALA A 132 -1.31 11.54 31.78
N ARG A 133 -0.15 11.58 32.45
CA ARG A 133 -0.03 12.03 33.86
C ARG A 133 0.60 13.41 33.85
N GLY A 134 -0.24 14.45 33.91
CA GLY A 134 0.21 15.83 33.73
C GLY A 134 0.78 16.02 32.33
N ALA A 135 2.06 16.42 32.24
CA ALA A 135 2.74 16.62 30.95
C ALA A 135 3.34 15.33 30.34
N ALA A 136 3.44 14.23 31.10
CA ALA A 136 4.10 13.00 30.64
C ALA A 136 3.11 12.00 30.05
N ARG A 137 3.37 11.53 28.82
CA ARG A 137 2.60 10.45 28.19
C ARG A 137 2.75 9.13 28.97
N ARG A 138 1.71 8.29 28.97
CA ARG A 138 1.80 6.88 29.41
C ARG A 138 1.91 5.87 28.26
N VAL A 139 1.59 6.30 27.05
CA VAL A 139 1.55 5.49 25.83
C VAL A 139 1.97 6.33 24.62
N ASN A 140 2.49 5.68 23.59
CA ASN A 140 2.70 6.25 22.27
C ASN A 140 2.00 5.37 21.22
N LEU A 141 1.16 5.98 20.40
CA LEU A 141 0.29 5.33 19.44
C LEU A 141 0.64 5.83 18.04
N ASP A 142 1.62 5.18 17.40
CA ASP A 142 1.97 5.49 16.03
C ASP A 142 0.99 4.82 15.07
N ALA A 143 -0.13 5.52 14.86
CA ALA A 143 -1.11 5.22 13.84
C ALA A 143 -0.48 5.29 12.43
N GLY A 144 -0.85 4.31 11.62
CA GLY A 144 -0.39 4.11 10.27
C GLY A 144 -1.38 3.26 9.48
N TYR A 145 -1.06 2.94 8.23
CA TYR A 145 -1.80 1.96 7.46
C TYR A 145 -0.89 0.96 6.78
N LEU A 146 -1.44 -0.22 6.53
CA LEU A 146 -0.85 -1.25 5.70
C LEU A 146 -1.74 -1.45 4.46
N ASP A 147 -1.10 -1.45 3.28
CA ASP A 147 -1.73 -1.86 2.02
C ASP A 147 -1.05 -3.13 1.46
N LEU A 148 -1.32 -3.48 0.20
CA LEU A 148 -0.76 -4.71 -0.40
C LEU A 148 0.76 -4.63 -0.61
N ASN A 149 1.33 -3.43 -0.60
CA ASN A 149 2.66 -3.08 -1.07
C ASN A 149 3.51 -2.34 -0.02
N LYS A 150 2.93 -1.66 0.97
CA LYS A 150 3.69 -0.86 1.95
C LYS A 150 3.05 -0.78 3.35
N LEU A 151 3.89 -0.52 4.34
CA LEU A 151 3.54 0.03 5.65
C LEU A 151 3.87 1.53 5.66
N VAL A 152 2.90 2.36 6.06
CA VAL A 152 3.06 3.81 6.24
C VAL A 152 2.71 4.16 7.67
N LEU A 153 3.53 4.93 8.37
CA LEU A 153 3.18 5.53 9.66
C LEU A 153 2.96 7.04 9.50
N ALA A 154 2.03 7.60 10.27
CA ALA A 154 1.74 9.03 10.25
C ALA A 154 2.43 9.75 11.42
N SER A 155 2.99 10.93 11.14
CA SER A 155 3.93 11.63 12.02
C SER A 155 3.63 13.12 12.12
N LEU A 156 3.72 13.69 13.31
CA LEU A 156 3.66 15.15 13.52
C LEU A 156 5.04 15.84 13.34
N LYS A 157 6.09 15.06 13.03
CA LYS A 157 7.45 15.57 12.79
C LYS A 157 7.80 15.45 11.31
N ARG A 158 8.07 16.59 10.65
CA ARG A 158 8.65 16.65 9.29
C ARG A 158 9.93 15.81 9.18
N GLY A 159 10.22 15.30 7.98
CA GLY A 159 11.42 14.53 7.67
C GLY A 159 11.69 14.58 6.16
N PRO A 160 12.94 14.36 5.70
CA PRO A 160 13.33 14.58 4.30
C PRO A 160 12.58 13.68 3.31
N GLN A 161 12.21 12.47 3.72
CA GLN A 161 11.46 11.50 2.92
C GLN A 161 9.93 11.65 3.05
N LYS A 162 9.44 12.47 4.00
CA LYS A 162 8.04 12.45 4.41
C LYS A 162 7.18 13.38 3.56
N ILE A 163 5.98 12.94 3.24
CA ILE A 163 5.00 13.70 2.45
C ILE A 163 3.98 14.35 3.39
N HIS A 164 3.76 15.65 3.29
CA HIS A 164 2.75 16.36 4.09
C HIS A 164 1.34 16.01 3.62
N LEU A 165 0.43 15.76 4.57
CA LEU A 165 -0.96 15.36 4.32
C LEU A 165 -1.98 16.47 4.64
N GLY A 166 -1.51 17.68 4.99
CA GLY A 166 -2.35 18.67 5.67
C GLY A 166 -2.39 18.46 7.20
N GLY A 167 -3.05 19.36 7.92
CA GLY A 167 -3.24 19.26 9.39
C GLY A 167 -1.96 19.20 10.24
N GLY A 168 -0.79 19.49 9.66
CA GLY A 168 0.52 19.27 10.31
C GLY A 168 1.00 17.81 10.32
N VAL A 169 0.25 16.89 9.71
CA VAL A 169 0.56 15.45 9.66
C VAL A 169 1.36 15.11 8.40
N TRP A 170 2.26 14.14 8.54
CA TRP A 170 3.16 13.68 7.48
C TRP A 170 3.09 12.15 7.35
N ALA A 171 3.00 11.64 6.12
CA ALA A 171 3.18 10.22 5.83
C ALA A 171 4.68 9.88 5.78
N ASP A 172 5.05 8.76 6.41
CA ASP A 172 6.39 8.16 6.36
C ASP A 172 6.27 6.70 5.89
N ILE A 173 6.90 6.34 4.76
CA ILE A 173 6.87 4.96 4.27
C ILE A 173 7.93 4.16 5.02
N VAL A 174 7.49 3.28 5.91
CA VAL A 174 8.37 2.58 6.86
C VAL A 174 8.91 1.28 6.28
N CYS A 175 8.09 0.51 5.55
CA CYS A 175 8.53 -0.73 4.89
C CYS A 175 7.82 -0.93 3.54
N LEU A 176 8.49 -1.58 2.58
CA LEU A 176 7.94 -1.99 1.29
C LEU A 176 7.79 -3.52 1.24
N TYR A 177 6.57 -4.04 1.09
CA TYR A 177 6.32 -5.46 0.87
C TYR A 177 6.79 -5.88 -0.54
N ARG A 178 7.71 -6.85 -0.61
CA ARG A 178 8.24 -7.38 -1.88
C ARG A 178 8.71 -8.83 -1.71
N LYS A 179 8.44 -9.69 -2.70
CA LYS A 179 8.86 -11.10 -2.74
C LYS A 179 8.51 -11.94 -1.50
N GLY A 180 7.49 -11.56 -0.72
CA GLY A 180 7.03 -12.31 0.46
C GLY A 180 7.45 -11.74 1.82
N GLY A 181 8.30 -10.72 1.86
CA GLY A 181 8.72 -10.05 3.11
C GLY A 181 8.56 -8.54 3.04
N PHE A 182 8.75 -7.87 4.18
CA PHE A 182 8.79 -6.40 4.27
C PHE A 182 10.25 -5.93 4.21
N LEU A 183 10.58 -5.10 3.22
CA LEU A 183 11.90 -4.52 3.06
C LEU A 183 11.94 -3.16 3.76
N ALA A 184 12.94 -2.98 4.63
CA ALA A 184 13.25 -1.69 5.24
C ALA A 184 13.98 -0.75 4.27
N PHE A 185 13.87 0.54 4.55
CA PHE A 185 14.61 1.65 3.93
C PHE A 185 15.70 2.16 4.87
N GLU A 186 16.59 3.03 4.37
CA GLU A 186 17.66 3.66 5.14
C GLU A 186 17.13 4.46 6.35
N TRP A 187 15.94 5.05 6.24
CA TRP A 187 15.27 5.82 7.29
C TRP A 187 14.34 5.01 8.21
N THR A 188 14.11 3.72 7.94
CA THR A 188 13.22 2.88 8.76
C THR A 188 13.70 2.82 10.22
N PHE A 189 12.75 2.83 11.16
CA PHE A 189 13.05 2.73 12.60
C PHE A 189 13.87 1.47 12.91
N ALA A 190 14.80 1.57 13.84
CA ALA A 190 15.76 0.50 14.11
C ALA A 190 15.08 -0.81 14.56
N ASP A 191 14.04 -0.72 15.39
CA ASP A 191 13.23 -1.86 15.82
C ASP A 191 12.33 -2.44 14.71
N PHE A 192 12.13 -1.74 13.59
CA PHE A 192 11.52 -2.31 12.38
C PHE A 192 12.56 -2.91 11.42
N LYS A 193 13.82 -2.45 11.46
CA LYS A 193 14.92 -2.95 10.59
C LYS A 193 15.42 -4.34 10.97
N ASP A 194 15.34 -4.74 12.24
CA ASP A 194 15.76 -6.07 12.69
C ASP A 194 14.73 -7.19 12.39
N GLY A 195 13.59 -6.84 11.79
CA GLY A 195 12.57 -7.80 11.36
C GLY A 195 11.72 -8.38 12.49
N ARG A 196 11.85 -7.94 13.76
CA ARG A 196 11.08 -8.50 14.89
C ARG A 196 9.56 -8.49 14.65
N TYR A 197 9.03 -7.53 13.89
CA TYR A 197 7.61 -7.40 13.54
C TYR A 197 7.17 -8.08 12.23
N ASP A 198 8.06 -8.68 11.44
CA ASP A 198 7.71 -9.17 10.09
C ASP A 198 6.55 -10.18 10.09
N GLY A 199 6.56 -11.11 11.06
CA GLY A 199 5.48 -12.06 11.26
C GLY A 199 4.12 -11.43 11.61
N ASP A 200 4.12 -10.27 12.26
CA ASP A 200 2.90 -9.50 12.57
C ASP A 200 2.40 -8.79 11.32
N LEU A 201 3.30 -8.09 10.61
CA LEU A 201 2.97 -7.37 9.38
C LEU A 201 2.41 -8.31 8.30
N LEU A 202 2.95 -9.53 8.18
CA LEU A 202 2.40 -10.57 7.31
C LEU A 202 1.00 -11.03 7.74
N ARG A 203 0.75 -11.24 9.04
CA ARG A 203 -0.57 -11.63 9.57
C ARG A 203 -1.61 -10.52 9.37
N ILE A 204 -1.24 -9.26 9.61
CA ILE A 204 -2.08 -8.08 9.33
C ILE A 204 -2.38 -7.99 7.83
N ARG A 205 -1.39 -8.23 6.96
CA ARG A 205 -1.56 -8.21 5.50
C ARG A 205 -2.50 -9.30 4.98
N GLU A 206 -2.48 -10.49 5.56
CA GLU A 206 -3.43 -11.55 5.17
C GLU A 206 -4.85 -11.28 5.68
N ARG A 207 -5.01 -10.68 6.87
CA ARG A 207 -6.30 -10.16 7.36
C ARG A 207 -6.84 -9.05 6.46
N TYR A 208 -5.99 -8.11 6.04
CA TYR A 208 -6.34 -7.06 5.09
C TYR A 208 -6.81 -7.63 3.75
N LYS A 209 -6.07 -8.59 3.16
CA LYS A 209 -6.48 -9.29 1.94
C LYS A 209 -7.82 -10.02 2.10
N ALA A 210 -8.15 -10.55 3.28
CA ALA A 210 -9.44 -11.16 3.55
C ALA A 210 -10.57 -10.11 3.58
N ALA A 211 -10.36 -8.99 4.27
CA ALA A 211 -11.33 -7.90 4.35
C ALA A 211 -11.67 -7.31 2.96
N LEU A 212 -10.68 -7.07 2.09
CA LEU A 212 -10.92 -6.61 0.71
C LEU A 212 -11.82 -7.57 -0.08
N ARG A 213 -11.63 -8.89 0.06
CA ARG A 213 -12.50 -9.88 -0.59
C ARG A 213 -13.92 -9.85 -0.03
N GLY A 214 -14.07 -9.65 1.28
CA GLY A 214 -15.37 -9.53 1.94
C GLY A 214 -16.14 -8.24 1.61
N GLN A 215 -15.46 -7.21 1.10
CA GLN A 215 -16.08 -5.98 0.57
C GLN A 215 -16.39 -6.05 -0.93
N SER A 216 -16.03 -7.14 -1.60
CA SER A 216 -16.20 -7.35 -3.05
C SER A 216 -17.33 -8.34 -3.39
N ALA A 217 -18.27 -8.55 -2.45
CA ALA A 217 -19.34 -9.55 -2.50
C ALA A 217 -20.65 -8.96 -1.97
#